data_AF-A0A835R8U8-F1
#
_entry.id   AF-A0A835R8U8-F1
#
_cell.length_a   1.000
_cell.length_b   1.000
_cell.length_c   1.000
_cell.angle_alpha   90.00
_cell.angle_beta   90.00
_cell.angle_gamma   90.00
#
_symmetry.space_group_name_H-M   'P 1'
#
loop_
_entity.id
_entity.type
_entity.pdbx_description
1 polymer ?
#
loop_
_entity_poly.entity_id
_entity_poly.type
_entity_poly.pdbx_seq_one_letter_code
_entity_poly.pdbx_strand_id
1 'polypeptide(L)'
;MRQIAGTDWDGQAVVYSYRTGDVVLLPKEATLPVTLRVMEYELFHISPLKEVAPGIYFAPIGLLKMFNSGGAVEQFQWRATSAATADLSLKVRGCGQFGAYSSRKPSTCTLDSMDVEFSYDDDDGLLLWTFQ
;
A
#
# COMPACT_ATOMS: atom_id res chain seq x y z
N MET A 1 4.51 14.63 4.64
CA MET A 1 4.95 13.35 4.04
C MET A 1 6.42 13.31 3.63
N ARG A 2 7.04 14.32 2.99
CA ARG A 2 8.48 14.26 2.58
C ARG A 2 9.47 13.81 3.66
N GLN A 3 9.29 14.21 4.93
CA GLN A 3 10.15 13.78 6.04
C GLN A 3 10.09 12.25 6.30
N ILE A 4 8.96 11.62 5.97
CA ILE A 4 8.71 10.18 6.16
C ILE A 4 8.95 9.41 4.85
N ALA A 5 8.56 9.99 3.72
CA ALA A 5 8.62 9.37 2.40
C ALA A 5 10.02 9.38 1.79
N GLY A 6 10.99 10.10 2.35
CA GLY A 6 12.30 10.29 1.74
C GLY A 6 12.32 11.44 0.73
N THR A 7 13.54 11.88 0.39
CA THR A 7 13.78 13.03 -0.49
C THR A 7 13.47 12.75 -1.96
N ASP A 8 13.40 11.47 -2.32
CA ASP A 8 13.12 10.90 -3.64
C ASP A 8 11.61 10.78 -3.95
N TRP A 9 10.73 11.14 -3.00
CA TRP A 9 9.29 11.07 -3.21
C TRP A 9 8.78 12.22 -4.10
N ASP A 10 8.09 11.86 -5.18
CA ASP A 10 7.55 12.78 -6.19
C ASP A 10 6.25 13.50 -5.78
N GLY A 11 5.66 13.08 -4.66
CA GLY A 11 4.45 13.65 -4.08
C GLY A 11 3.16 12.88 -4.40
N GLN A 12 3.23 11.77 -5.13
CA GLN A 12 2.09 10.88 -5.38
C GLN A 12 1.81 9.97 -4.18
N ALA A 13 0.55 9.67 -3.90
CA ALA A 13 0.19 8.81 -2.77
C ALA A 13 -0.92 7.84 -3.14
N VAL A 14 -1.03 6.78 -2.37
CA VAL A 14 -2.19 5.91 -2.31
C VAL A 14 -3.02 6.32 -1.10
N VAL A 15 -4.32 6.49 -1.31
CA VAL A 15 -5.31 6.74 -0.26
C VAL A 15 -6.20 5.51 -0.15
N TYR A 16 -6.19 4.89 1.02
CA TYR A 16 -7.08 3.78 1.36
C TYR A 16 -8.20 4.26 2.28
N SER A 17 -9.44 3.99 1.90
CA SER A 17 -10.65 4.31 2.66
C SER A 17 -11.02 3.15 3.56
N TYR A 18 -10.91 3.31 4.88
CA TYR A 18 -11.09 2.21 5.83
C TYR A 18 -12.48 1.56 5.76
N ARG A 19 -13.56 2.34 5.62
CA ARG A 19 -14.91 1.79 5.68
C ARG A 19 -15.35 1.13 4.37
N THR A 20 -14.95 1.69 3.24
CA THR A 20 -15.33 1.14 1.92
C THR A 20 -14.34 0.09 1.42
N GLY A 21 -13.08 0.17 1.85
CA GLY A 21 -12.00 -0.66 1.34
C GLY A 21 -11.38 -0.12 0.05
N ASP A 22 -11.81 1.05 -0.43
CA ASP A 22 -11.38 1.59 -1.72
C ASP A 22 -9.93 2.06 -1.68
N VAL A 23 -9.22 1.85 -2.79
CA VAL A 23 -7.87 2.36 -3.04
C VAL A 23 -7.92 3.41 -4.14
N VAL A 24 -7.38 4.60 -3.87
CA VAL A 24 -7.30 5.69 -4.83
C VAL A 24 -5.85 6.14 -4.97
N LEU A 25 -5.37 6.20 -6.20
CA LEU A 25 -4.13 6.90 -6.53
C LEU A 25 -4.41 8.41 -6.53
N LEU A 26 -3.65 9.13 -5.71
CA LEU A 26 -3.70 10.57 -5.59
C LEU A 26 -2.43 11.16 -6.22
N PRO A 27 -2.52 11.72 -7.44
CA PRO A 27 -1.40 12.41 -8.07
C PRO A 27 -0.93 13.60 -7.22
N LYS A 28 0.30 14.01 -7.50
CA LYS A 28 0.86 15.22 -6.89
C LYS A 28 -0.05 16.42 -7.15
N GLU A 29 -0.35 17.19 -6.10
CA GLU A 29 -1.20 18.40 -6.13
C GLU A 29 -2.69 18.16 -6.42
N ALA A 30 -3.12 16.89 -6.59
CA ALA A 30 -4.52 16.55 -6.71
C ALA A 30 -5.24 16.62 -5.34
N THR A 31 -6.57 16.76 -5.40
CA THR A 31 -7.44 16.76 -4.23
C THR A 31 -8.44 15.62 -4.31
N LEU A 32 -8.65 14.91 -3.19
CA LEU A 32 -9.73 13.94 -3.06
C LEU A 32 -10.95 14.63 -2.42
N PRO A 33 -12.05 14.86 -3.14
CA PRO A 33 -13.26 15.43 -2.56
C PRO A 33 -13.89 14.42 -1.58
N VAL A 34 -14.25 14.90 -0.39
CA VAL A 34 -14.88 14.09 0.66
C VAL A 34 -16.19 14.74 1.08
N THR A 35 -17.27 13.96 1.11
CA THR A 35 -18.58 14.38 1.61
C THR A 35 -19.02 13.39 2.69
N LEU A 36 -19.40 13.89 3.86
CA LEU A 36 -19.87 13.09 5.00
C LEU A 36 -21.23 13.61 5.45
N ARG A 37 -22.16 12.71 5.77
CA ARG A 37 -23.44 13.07 6.41
C ARG A 37 -23.26 13.37 7.91
N VAL A 38 -24.34 13.85 8.53
CA VAL A 38 -24.40 14.04 9.99
C VAL A 38 -24.07 12.71 10.69
N MET A 39 -23.08 12.74 11.58
CA MET A 39 -22.55 11.58 12.32
C MET A 39 -21.89 10.50 11.44
N GLU A 40 -21.55 10.81 10.19
CA GLU A 40 -20.75 9.92 9.33
C GLU A 40 -19.26 10.21 9.50
N TYR A 41 -18.44 9.17 9.41
CA TYR A 41 -16.99 9.27 9.44
C TYR A 41 -16.38 8.37 8.37
N GLU A 42 -15.14 8.70 8.00
CA GLU A 42 -14.24 7.86 7.23
C GLU A 42 -12.82 8.03 7.81
N LEU A 43 -12.02 6.97 7.74
CA LEU A 43 -10.60 6.98 8.09
C LEU A 43 -9.80 6.74 6.82
N PHE A 44 -9.04 7.75 6.40
CA PHE A 44 -8.15 7.64 5.25
C PHE A 44 -6.75 7.29 5.69
N HIS A 45 -6.21 6.19 5.18
CA HIS A 45 -4.79 5.89 5.27
C HIS A 45 -4.07 6.39 4.02
N ILE A 46 -3.04 7.22 4.21
CA ILE A 46 -2.29 7.81 3.10
C ILE A 46 -0.87 7.24 3.12
N SER A 47 -0.51 6.51 2.08
CA SER A 47 0.79 5.90 1.91
C SER A 47 1.53 6.51 0.71
N PRO A 48 2.79 6.98 0.87
CA PRO A 48 3.57 7.49 -0.25
C PRO A 48 3.73 6.44 -1.35
N LEU A 49 3.46 6.81 -2.59
CA LEU A 49 3.70 5.96 -3.75
C LEU A 49 5.20 5.96 -4.07
N LYS A 50 5.76 4.76 -4.27
CA LYS A 50 7.17 4.58 -4.60
C LYS A 50 7.35 3.84 -5.91
N GLU A 51 8.15 4.40 -6.80
CA GLU A 51 8.63 3.69 -7.99
C GLU A 51 9.76 2.73 -7.57
N VAL A 52 9.47 1.42 -7.58
CA VAL A 52 10.39 0.37 -7.10
C VAL A 52 11.27 -0.20 -8.22
N ALA A 53 10.83 -0.03 -9.46
CA ALA A 53 11.54 -0.28 -10.71
C ALA A 53 10.88 0.59 -11.81
N PRO A 54 11.51 0.79 -12.98
CA PRO A 54 10.95 1.65 -14.03
C PRO A 54 9.50 1.31 -14.38
N GLY A 55 8.58 2.24 -14.11
CA GLY A 55 7.14 2.08 -14.35
C GLY A 55 6.41 1.11 -13.41
N ILE A 56 7.04 0.66 -12.32
CA ILE A 56 6.45 -0.21 -11.30
C ILE A 56 6.34 0.55 -9.99
N TYR A 57 5.13 0.72 -9.50
CA TYR A 57 4.83 1.50 -8.32
C TYR A 57 4.25 0.63 -7.21
N PHE A 58 4.62 0.93 -5.98
CA PHE A 58 4.17 0.21 -4.80
C PHE A 58 3.94 1.18 -3.64
N ALA A 59 2.93 0.90 -2.80
CA ALA A 59 2.69 1.62 -1.56
C ALA A 59 2.12 0.67 -0.49
N PRO A 60 2.78 0.49 0.67
CA PRO A 60 2.22 -0.35 1.74
C PRO A 60 1.08 0.39 2.46
N ILE A 61 -0.07 -0.27 2.67
CA ILE A 61 -1.21 0.31 3.42
C ILE A 61 -1.16 -0.15 4.88
N GLY A 62 -0.85 -1.43 5.11
CA GLY A 62 -0.79 -2.00 6.45
C GLY A 62 -1.95 -2.96 6.75
N LEU A 63 -2.30 -3.11 8.03
CA LEU A 63 -3.39 -4.00 8.44
C LEU A 63 -4.76 -3.32 8.21
N LEU A 64 -5.55 -3.83 7.27
CA LEU A 64 -6.74 -3.14 6.75
C LEU A 64 -7.89 -3.03 7.75
N LYS A 65 -7.96 -3.95 8.72
CA LYS A 65 -9.00 -3.96 9.77
C LYS A 65 -8.58 -3.22 11.04
N MET A 66 -7.53 -2.40 10.99
CA MET A 66 -7.06 -1.56 12.08
C MET A 66 -7.22 -0.07 11.75
N PHE A 67 -7.61 0.75 12.73
CA PHE A 67 -7.72 2.20 12.54
C PHE A 67 -6.38 2.89 12.28
N ASN A 68 -5.29 2.30 12.80
CA ASN A 68 -3.91 2.72 12.54
C ASN A 68 -3.23 1.74 11.56
N SER A 69 -3.88 1.45 10.43
CA SER A 69 -3.43 0.45 9.45
C SER A 69 -1.92 0.49 9.16
N GLY A 70 -1.40 1.65 8.76
CA GLY A 70 0.03 1.83 8.46
C GLY A 70 0.96 1.73 9.67
N GLY A 71 0.45 1.81 10.89
CA GLY A 71 1.23 1.62 12.12
C GLY A 71 1.78 0.20 12.28
N ALA A 72 1.24 -0.76 11.52
CA ALA A 72 1.77 -2.12 11.45
C ALA A 72 3.06 -2.22 10.62
N VAL A 73 3.37 -1.25 9.75
CA VAL A 73 4.53 -1.29 8.86
C VAL A 73 5.74 -0.74 9.60
N GLU A 74 6.68 -1.62 9.96
CA GLU A 74 7.93 -1.22 10.64
C GLU A 74 9.01 -0.83 9.63
N GLN A 75 9.04 -1.50 8.47
CA GLN A 75 10.08 -1.32 7.46
C GLN A 75 9.55 -1.66 6.07
N PHE A 76 9.97 -0.89 5.09
CA PHE A 76 9.73 -1.14 3.68
C PHE A 76 11.04 -0.98 2.91
N GLN A 77 11.44 -2.03 2.20
CA GLN A 77 12.63 -2.04 1.36
C GLN A 77 12.30 -2.67 0.01
N TRP A 78 13.03 -2.27 -1.01
CA TRP A 78 12.93 -2.85 -2.33
C TRP A 78 14.29 -2.87 -3.02
N ARG A 79 14.41 -3.74 -4.01
CA ARG A 79 15.55 -3.82 -4.90
C ARG A 79 15.05 -4.13 -6.31
N ALA A 80 15.29 -3.23 -7.26
CA ALA A 80 15.10 -3.54 -8.67
C ALA A 80 16.03 -4.71 -9.05
N THR A 81 15.46 -5.79 -9.60
CA THR A 81 16.21 -6.96 -10.07
C THR A 81 16.46 -6.90 -11.58
N SER A 82 15.66 -6.13 -12.30
CA SER A 82 15.85 -5.78 -13.71
C SER A 82 15.14 -4.47 -14.04
N ALA A 83 15.13 -4.07 -15.32
CA ALA A 83 14.33 -2.94 -15.80
C ALA A 83 12.81 -3.19 -15.72
N ALA A 84 12.37 -4.42 -15.44
CA ALA A 84 10.95 -4.80 -15.46
C ALA A 84 10.49 -5.59 -14.21
N THR A 85 11.36 -5.76 -13.21
CA THR A 85 11.10 -6.56 -12.00
C THR A 85 11.78 -5.96 -10.78
N ALA A 86 11.16 -6.12 -9.61
CA ALA A 86 11.73 -5.74 -8.32
C ALA A 86 11.32 -6.76 -7.25
N ASP A 87 12.21 -6.97 -6.29
CA ASP A 87 11.91 -7.69 -5.06
C ASP A 87 11.59 -6.68 -3.96
N LEU A 88 10.53 -6.95 -3.19
CA LEU A 88 10.07 -6.08 -2.11
C LEU A 88 10.09 -6.85 -0.80
N SER A 89 10.47 -6.18 0.29
CA SER A 89 10.46 -6.73 1.64
C SER A 89 9.77 -5.75 2.58
N LEU A 90 8.79 -6.28 3.31
CA LEU A 90 8.06 -5.57 4.34
C LEU A 90 8.32 -6.23 5.69
N LYS A 91 8.72 -5.46 6.68
CA LYS A 91 8.68 -5.89 8.08
C LYS A 91 7.43 -5.32 8.72
N VAL A 92 6.59 -6.20 9.22
CA VAL A 92 5.26 -5.84 9.74
C VAL A 92 5.07 -6.40 11.14
N ARG A 93 4.19 -5.77 11.92
CA ARG A 93 3.79 -6.20 13.26
C ARG A 93 2.28 -6.40 13.32
N GLY A 94 1.86 -7.45 14.02
CA GLY A 94 0.46 -7.76 14.27
C GLY A 94 0.06 -9.05 13.55
N CYS A 95 -1.23 -9.21 13.31
CA CYS A 95 -1.79 -10.31 12.52
C CYS A 95 -3.08 -9.85 11.85
N GLY A 96 -3.55 -10.61 10.86
CA GLY A 96 -4.76 -10.33 10.10
C GLY A 96 -4.50 -10.04 8.63
N GLN A 97 -5.46 -9.35 8.01
CA GLN A 97 -5.43 -9.03 6.59
C GLN A 97 -4.60 -7.78 6.36
N PHE A 98 -3.55 -7.92 5.57
CA PHE A 98 -2.66 -6.84 5.18
C PHE A 98 -2.96 -6.44 3.74
N GLY A 99 -2.88 -5.13 3.48
CA GLY A 99 -3.04 -4.57 2.15
C GLY A 99 -1.85 -3.72 1.73
N ALA A 100 -1.62 -3.71 0.42
CA ALA A 100 -0.73 -2.79 -0.25
C ALA A 100 -1.29 -2.47 -1.64
N TYR A 101 -0.90 -1.33 -2.19
CA TYR A 101 -1.09 -1.07 -3.61
C TYR A 101 0.14 -1.55 -4.39
N SER A 102 -0.11 -2.21 -5.53
CA SER A 102 0.91 -2.54 -6.52
C SER A 102 0.40 -2.25 -7.93
N SER A 103 1.13 -1.47 -8.72
CA SER A 103 0.75 -1.18 -10.10
C SER A 103 0.86 -2.38 -11.05
N ARG A 104 1.46 -3.48 -10.57
CA ARG A 104 1.53 -4.76 -11.28
C ARG A 104 1.28 -5.90 -10.30
N LYS A 105 0.59 -6.94 -10.77
CA LYS A 105 0.40 -8.18 -10.02
C LYS A 105 1.77 -8.81 -9.66
N PRO A 106 2.06 -9.09 -8.39
CA PRO A 106 3.23 -9.86 -8.00
C PRO A 106 3.21 -11.27 -8.58
N SER A 107 4.37 -11.84 -8.88
CA SER A 107 4.48 -13.24 -9.30
C SER A 107 4.38 -14.21 -8.12
N THR A 108 4.91 -13.81 -6.97
CA THR A 108 4.96 -14.60 -5.73
C THR A 108 4.87 -13.67 -4.53
N CYS A 109 4.41 -14.21 -3.40
CA CYS A 109 4.44 -13.53 -2.11
C CYS A 109 4.86 -14.55 -1.06
N THR A 110 5.76 -14.14 -0.16
CA THR A 110 6.26 -15.02 0.92
C THR A 110 6.14 -14.32 2.26
N LEU A 111 5.74 -15.07 3.29
CA LEU A 111 5.79 -14.66 4.68
C LEU A 111 6.78 -15.56 5.42
N ASP A 112 7.77 -14.98 6.09
CA ASP A 112 8.83 -15.73 6.78
C ASP A 112 9.48 -16.82 5.90
N SER A 113 9.69 -16.49 4.62
CA SER A 113 10.23 -17.37 3.57
C SER A 113 9.33 -18.56 3.17
N MET A 114 8.07 -18.57 3.59
CA MET A 114 7.06 -19.53 3.13
C MET A 114 6.12 -18.87 2.12
N ASP A 115 5.84 -19.55 1.03
CA ASP A 115 4.85 -19.07 0.05
C ASP A 115 3.48 -18.89 0.71
N VAL A 116 2.83 -17.77 0.40
CA VAL A 116 1.48 -17.47 0.88
C VAL A 116 0.57 -17.15 -0.29
N GLU A 117 -0.69 -17.54 -0.15
CA GLU A 117 -1.73 -17.10 -1.07
C GLU A 117 -1.97 -15.59 -0.89
N PHE A 118 -2.17 -14.92 -2.02
CA PHE A 118 -2.53 -13.52 -2.08
C PHE A 118 -3.62 -13.31 -3.13
N SER A 119 -4.44 -12.28 -2.93
CA SER A 119 -5.36 -11.78 -3.95
C SER A 119 -4.83 -10.47 -4.51
N TYR A 120 -5.10 -10.23 -5.79
CA TYR A 120 -4.76 -8.99 -6.47
C TYR A 120 -5.96 -8.57 -7.31
N ASP A 121 -6.35 -7.31 -7.18
CA ASP A 121 -7.37 -6.68 -8.01
C ASP A 121 -6.68 -5.93 -9.15
N ASP A 122 -7.02 -6.28 -10.39
CA ASP A 122 -6.43 -5.69 -11.60
C ASP A 122 -6.98 -4.28 -11.89
N ASP A 123 -8.12 -3.89 -11.31
CA ASP A 123 -8.76 -2.59 -11.56
C ASP A 123 -8.17 -1.48 -10.67
N ASP A 124 -7.93 -1.77 -9.38
CA ASP A 124 -7.42 -0.79 -8.41
C ASP A 124 -5.99 -1.07 -7.90
N GLY A 125 -5.42 -2.23 -8.25
CA GLY A 125 -4.08 -2.64 -7.85
C GLY A 125 -3.95 -3.05 -6.38
N LEU A 126 -5.05 -3.30 -5.68
CA LEU A 126 -5.06 -3.75 -4.30
C LEU A 126 -4.55 -5.19 -4.18
N LEU A 127 -3.42 -5.33 -3.51
CA LEU A 127 -2.80 -6.60 -3.13
C LEU A 127 -3.16 -6.93 -1.68
N LEU A 128 -3.69 -8.13 -1.43
CA LEU A 128 -4.08 -8.59 -0.10
C LEU A 128 -3.48 -9.96 0.22
N TRP A 129 -3.06 -10.13 1.47
CA TRP A 129 -2.72 -11.43 2.05
C TRP A 129 -3.06 -11.45 3.53
N THR A 130 -3.15 -12.64 4.13
CA THR A 130 -3.49 -12.79 5.55
C THR A 130 -2.42 -13.60 6.26
N PHE A 131 -2.10 -13.21 7.49
CA PHE A 131 -1.19 -13.95 8.37
C PHE A 131 -1.73 -13.99 9.80
N GLN A 132 -1.30 -14.98 10.58
CA GLN A 132 -1.74 -15.25 11.94
C GLN A 132 -0.59 -15.10 12.93
#